data_AF-A0A9Q3HNM7-F1
#
_entry.id   AF-A0A9Q3HNM7-F1
#
_cell.length_a   1.000
_cell.length_b   1.000
_cell.length_c   1.000
_cell.angle_alpha   90.00
_cell.angle_beta   90.00
_cell.angle_gamma   90.00
#
_symmetry.space_group_name_H-M   'P 1'
#
loop_
_entity.id
_entity.type
_entity.pdbx_description
1 polymer ?
#
loop_
_entity_poly.entity_id
_entity_poly.type
_entity_poly.pdbx_seq_one_letter_code
_entity_poly.pdbx_strand_id
1 'polypeptide(L)' 'MHSSTVKTPAMLEKGWDPRLPYNTLKKDLVDIHPTASSFKMMLEKERNNANRCMQDSFKYAKEGWDKIHKPPNFKI' A
#
# COMPACT_ATOMS: atom_id res chain seq x y z
N MET A 1 13.77 -0.49 -39.04
CA MET A 1 13.01 -1.29 -38.06
C MET A 1 12.67 -2.63 -38.69
N HIS A 2 12.67 -3.71 -37.93
CA HIS A 2 12.30 -5.03 -38.47
C HIS A 2 10.79 -5.05 -38.76
N SER A 3 10.41 -5.43 -39.98
CA SER A 3 9.02 -5.32 -40.47
C SER A 3 8.04 -6.20 -39.68
N SER A 4 8.48 -7.36 -39.20
CA SER A 4 7.62 -8.30 -38.46
C SER A 4 7.58 -8.07 -36.95
N THR A 5 8.56 -7.34 -36.40
CA THR A 5 8.76 -7.25 -34.94
C THR A 5 8.72 -5.82 -34.41
N VAL A 6 8.71 -4.81 -35.30
CA VAL A 6 8.69 -3.37 -34.99
C VAL A 6 9.81 -2.94 -34.01
N LYS A 7 10.86 -3.75 -33.90
CA LYS A 7 12.04 -3.49 -33.07
C LYS A 7 13.18 -2.98 -33.93
N THR A 8 14.09 -2.22 -33.32
CA THR A 8 15.31 -1.80 -34.01
C THR A 8 16.28 -2.99 -34.14
N PRO A 9 17.08 -3.06 -35.21
CA PRO A 9 18.05 -4.14 -35.38
C PRO A 9 19.04 -4.25 -34.20
N ALA A 10 19.37 -3.13 -33.57
CA ALA A 10 20.22 -3.11 -32.37
C ALA A 10 19.60 -3.86 -31.18
N MET A 11 18.27 -3.82 -31.03
CA MET A 11 17.58 -4.55 -29.96
C MET A 11 17.47 -6.06 -30.23
N LEU A 12 17.38 -6.47 -31.50
CA LEU A 12 17.21 -7.88 -31.87
C LEU A 12 18.55 -8.62 -31.99
N GLU A 13 19.50 -8.02 -32.71
CA GLU A 13 20.76 -8.68 -33.10
C GLU A 13 21.88 -8.47 -32.07
N LYS A 14 21.90 -7.31 -31.41
CA LYS A 14 22.95 -6.95 -30.45
C LYS A 14 22.54 -7.11 -28.98
N GLY A 15 21.31 -7.57 -28.72
CA GLY A 15 20.77 -7.72 -27.36
C GLY A 15 20.70 -6.41 -26.57
N TRP A 16 20.77 -5.26 -27.24
CA TRP A 16 20.75 -3.96 -26.58
C TRP A 16 19.32 -3.61 -26.19
N ASP A 17 18.96 -3.86 -24.93
CA ASP A 17 17.69 -3.41 -24.36
C ASP A 17 17.95 -2.14 -23.51
N PRO A 18 17.43 -0.96 -23.89
CA PRO A 18 17.55 0.24 -23.07
C PRO A 18 16.85 0.11 -21.71
N ARG A 19 16.00 -0.91 -21.52
CA ARG A 19 15.34 -1.23 -20.24
C ARG A 19 16.00 -2.40 -19.51
N LEU A 20 17.14 -2.93 -19.98
CA LEU A 20 17.82 -4.07 -19.37
C LEU A 20 18.02 -3.95 -17.85
N PRO A 21 18.50 -2.83 -17.27
CA PRO A 21 18.65 -2.74 -15.82
C PRO A 21 17.31 -2.86 -15.07
N TYR A 22 16.24 -2.26 -15.61
CA TYR A 22 14.90 -2.37 -15.04
C TYR A 22 14.34 -3.80 -15.18
N ASN A 23 14.49 -4.42 -16.36
CA ASN A 23 13.97 -5.75 -16.66
C ASN A 23 14.72 -6.85 -15.90
N THR A 24 16.03 -6.71 -15.69
CA THR A 24 16.82 -7.64 -14.88
C THR A 24 16.43 -7.60 -13.42
N LEU A 25 16.25 -6.40 -12.85
CA LEU A 25 15.79 -6.24 -11.46
C LEU A 25 14.38 -6.81 -11.25
N LYS A 26 13.50 -6.66 -12.24
CA LYS A 26 12.11 -7.12 -12.16
C LYS A 26 11.94 -8.62 -12.37
N LYS A 27 12.98 -9.31 -12.86
CA LYS A 27 12.93 -10.75 -13.20
C LYS A 27 12.73 -11.65 -11.96
N ASP A 28 13.21 -11.19 -10.81
CA ASP A 28 13.08 -11.88 -9.52
C ASP A 28 11.86 -11.43 -8.71
N LEU A 29 11.11 -10.44 -9.20
CA LEU A 29 9.89 -9.98 -8.53
C LEU A 29 8.72 -10.89 -8.90
N VAL A 30 7.95 -11.29 -7.89
CA VAL A 30 6.66 -11.96 -8.10
C VAL A 30 5.77 -11.03 -8.93
N ASP A 31 5.38 -11.48 -10.12
CA ASP A 31 4.46 -10.75 -10.97
C ASP A 31 3.05 -10.83 -10.37
N ILE A 32 2.76 -9.88 -9.48
CA ILE A 32 1.45 -9.78 -8.85
C ILE A 32 0.49 -9.25 -9.91
N HIS A 33 -0.47 -10.09 -10.32
CA HIS A 33 -1.53 -9.67 -11.23
C HIS A 33 -2.14 -8.34 -10.72
N PRO A 34 -2.31 -7.33 -11.58
CA PRO A 34 -2.71 -5.98 -11.15
C PRO A 34 -3.98 -5.98 -10.30
N THR A 35 -4.91 -6.91 -10.54
CA THR A 35 -6.10 -7.11 -9.70
C THR A 35 -5.77 -7.48 -8.25
N ALA A 36 -4.80 -8.37 -8.02
CA ALA A 36 -4.37 -8.77 -6.68
C ALA A 36 -3.71 -7.59 -5.93
N SER A 37 -2.95 -6.75 -6.64
CA SER A 37 -2.39 -5.51 -6.09
C SER A 37 -3.49 -4.54 -5.66
N SER A 38 -4.50 -4.33 -6.51
CA SER A 38 -5.65 -3.49 -6.19
C SER A 38 -6.44 -4.01 -4.98
N PHE A 39 -6.65 -5.32 -4.88
CA PHE A 39 -7.30 -5.93 -3.71
C PHE A 39 -6.51 -5.72 -2.42
N LYS A 40 -5.18 -5.86 -2.47
CA LYS A 40 -4.32 -5.57 -1.31
C LYS A 40 -4.49 -4.12 -0.85
N MET A 41 -4.42 -3.15 -1.77
CA MET A 41 -4.59 -1.73 -1.44
C MET A 41 -5.96 -1.46 -0.80
N MET A 42 -7.01 -2.09 -1.32
CA MET A 42 -8.36 -1.96 -0.77
C MET A 42 -8.43 -2.50 0.66
N LEU A 43 -7.91 -3.70 0.91
CA LEU A 43 -7.88 -4.30 2.24
C LEU A 43 -7.07 -3.47 3.25
N GLU A 44 -5.96 -2.91 2.81
CA GLU A 44 -5.10 -2.09 3.66
C GLU A 44 -5.80 -0.79 4.07
N LYS A 45 -6.54 -0.16 3.15
CA LYS A 45 -7.38 1.01 3.44
C LYS A 45 -8.48 0.69 4.45
N GLU A 46 -9.19 -0.42 4.27
CA GLU A 46 -10.25 -0.85 5.18
C GLU A 46 -9.70 -1.17 6.57
N ARG A 47 -8.54 -1.82 6.66
CA ARG A 47 -7.88 -2.10 7.94
C ARG A 47 -7.53 -0.82 8.69
N ASN A 48 -7.04 0.20 7.99
CA ASN A 48 -6.72 1.49 8.58
C ASN A 48 -7.98 2.22 9.08
N ASN A 49 -9.06 2.18 8.29
CA ASN A 49 -10.34 2.75 8.70
C ASN A 49 -10.91 2.05 9.93
N ALA A 50 -10.89 0.71 9.97
CA ALA A 50 -11.36 -0.06 11.11
C ALA A 50 -10.59 0.27 12.40
N ASN A 51 -9.26 0.36 12.31
CA ASN A 51 -8.41 0.76 13.43
C ASN A 51 -8.77 2.17 13.93
N ARG A 52 -8.98 3.12 13.01
CA ARG A 52 -9.38 4.49 13.37
C ARG A 52 -10.74 4.52 14.07
N CYS A 53 -11.74 3.84 13.51
CA CYS A 53 -13.08 3.77 14.12
C CYS A 53 -13.02 3.22 15.55
N MET A 54 -12.19 2.21 15.80
CA MET A 54 -12.03 1.65 17.15
C MET A 54 -11.41 2.67 18.12
N GLN A 55 -10.37 3.40 17.68
CA GLN A 55 -9.73 4.44 18.49
C GLN A 55 -10.68 5.61 18.78
N ASP A 56 -11.44 6.05 17.78
CA ASP A 56 -12.39 7.15 17.90
C ASP A 56 -13.54 6.77 18.86
N SER A 57 -14.05 5.54 18.75
CA SER A 57 -15.08 5.01 19.66
C SER A 57 -14.59 4.95 21.11
N PHE A 58 -13.38 4.44 21.34
CA PHE A 58 -12.78 4.40 22.67
C PHE A 58 -12.58 5.81 23.24
N LYS A 59 -12.06 6.74 22.43
CA LYS A 59 -11.86 8.13 22.83
C LYS A 59 -13.19 8.81 23.20
N TYR A 60 -14.23 8.64 22.39
CA TYR A 60 -15.55 9.18 22.66
C TYR A 60 -16.12 8.67 23.99
N ALA A 61 -16.04 7.35 24.22
CA ALA A 61 -16.51 6.73 25.45
C ALA A 61 -15.74 7.24 26.68
N LYS A 62 -14.41 7.35 26.57
CA LYS A 62 -13.56 7.88 27.64
C LYS A 62 -13.89 9.34 27.96
N GLU A 63 -14.02 10.20 26.95
CA GLU A 63 -14.38 11.61 27.16
C GLU A 63 -15.76 11.76 27.81
N GLY A 64 -16.74 10.92 27.45
CA GLY A 64 -18.03 10.86 28.11
C GLY A 64 -17.91 10.44 29.58
N TRP A 65 -17.10 9.42 29.85
CA TRP A 65 -16.84 8.93 31.20
C TRP A 65 -16.18 9.99 32.08
N ASP A 66 -15.09 10.60 31.62
CA ASP A 66 -14.31 11.61 32.36
C ASP A 66 -15.13 12.89 32.63
N LYS A 67 -16.10 13.21 31.76
CA LYS A 67 -17.05 14.31 31.99
C LYS A 67 -17.99 14.05 33.16
N ILE A 68 -18.48 12.82 33.28
CA ILE A 68 -19.48 12.42 34.30
C ILE A 68 -18.78 12.07 35.62
N HIS A 69 -17.63 11.42 35.57
CA HIS A 69 -16.92 10.89 36.73
C HIS A 69 -15.65 11.71 36.98
N LYS A 70 -15.80 12.79 37.76
CA LYS A 70 -14.64 13.55 38.26
C LYS A 70 -14.08 12.86 39.51
N PRO A 71 -12.76 12.68 39.63
CA PRO A 71 -12.16 12.13 40.83
C PRO A 71 -12.48 13.05 42.03
N PRO A 72 -12.81 12.48 43.20
CA PRO A 72 -13.02 13.28 44.40
C PRO A 72 -11.72 13.99 44.78
N ASN A 73 -11.82 15.29 45.08
CA ASN A 73 -10.69 16.07 45.57
C ASN A 73 -10.54 15.85 47.07
N PHE A 74 -9.62 14.98 47.46
CA PHE A 74 -9.25 14.81 48.86
C PHE A 74 -8.25 15.91 49.23
N LYS A 75 -8.64 16.83 50.12
CA LYS A 75 -7.70 17.70 50.82
C LYS A 75 -7.14 16.93 52.01
N ILE A 76 -5.80 16.84 52.07
CA ILE A 76 -5.06 16.36 53.25
C ILE A 76 -5.04 17.48 54.30
#